data_AF-A0A379F477-F1
#
_entry.id   AF-A0A379F477-F1
#
_cell.length_a   1.000
_cell.length_b   1.000
_cell.length_c   1.000
_cell.angle_alpha   90.00
_cell.angle_beta   90.00
_cell.angle_gamma   90.00
#
_symmetry.space_group_name_H-M   'P 1'
#
loop_
_entity.id
_entity.type
_entity.pdbx_description
1 polymer ?
#
loop_
_entity_poly.entity_id
_entity_poly.type
_entity_poly.pdbx_seq_one_letter_code
_entity_poly.pdbx_strand_id
1 'polypeptide(L)'
;MKIQKIRTAIRPGTKADPTSVDKLERGAMREFAKRIRRISKGYIQLLNRIPSEPVVNRKYQFDLDPNYLSILLRDGELMVDEVLLNGGEFGNFLFLEYVSTAYERGTAQQYANLAQQSTVYAATQQSVATILMSEPYQLRMALVRARVFEEMKGLSGQVKADMARILTDGIARGLNPRELARNLTNQAGIETRRANRIVRTEIPSALRRARLDEADEAKEMLNLETREIHVSALSPTTRANHAARHGKMFTSDEQRDWWARDANSINCKCSTVTILVDKDGKPYNKTLINKLLEEKEAMKERGYQWAEE
;
A
#
# COMPACT_ATOMS: atom_id res chain seq x y z
N MET A 1 45.39 -15.13 8.16
CA MET A 1 44.30 -14.24 7.69
C MET A 1 43.25 -14.15 8.77
N LYS A 2 42.98 -12.97 9.35
CA LYS A 2 41.80 -12.79 10.22
C LYS A 2 40.57 -12.87 9.32
N ILE A 3 39.70 -13.86 9.54
CA ILE A 3 38.40 -13.93 8.86
C ILE A 3 37.64 -12.65 9.23
N GLN A 4 37.41 -11.78 8.25
CA GLN A 4 36.68 -10.54 8.48
C GLN A 4 35.23 -10.90 8.84
N LYS A 5 34.85 -10.66 10.10
CA LYS A 5 33.53 -11.01 10.61
C LYS A 5 32.46 -10.20 9.86
N ILE A 6 31.52 -10.89 9.22
CA ILE A 6 30.40 -10.27 8.52
C ILE A 6 29.63 -9.37 9.51
N ARG A 7 29.42 -8.11 9.12
CA ARG A 7 28.73 -7.12 9.95
C ARG A 7 27.26 -7.50 10.10
N THR A 8 26.63 -7.04 11.17
CA THR A 8 25.20 -7.31 11.41
C THR A 8 24.36 -6.66 10.31
N ALA A 9 23.26 -7.31 9.92
CA ALA A 9 22.25 -6.72 9.04
C ALA A 9 21.64 -5.46 9.68
N ILE A 10 21.21 -4.53 8.82
CA ILE A 10 20.59 -3.26 9.19
C ILE A 10 19.09 -3.45 9.32
N ARG A 11 18.52 -3.15 10.49
CA ARG A 11 17.06 -3.03 10.65
C ARG A 11 16.61 -1.67 10.13
N PRO A 12 15.74 -1.59 9.12
CA PRO A 12 15.15 -0.32 8.73
C PRO A 12 14.04 0.09 9.68
N GLY A 13 13.89 1.40 9.84
CA GLY A 13 12.79 2.01 10.57
C GLY A 13 12.83 1.85 12.07
N THR A 14 11.65 2.04 12.67
CA THR A 14 11.45 1.98 14.11
C THR A 14 10.68 0.70 14.47
N LYS A 15 10.58 0.40 15.77
CA LYS A 15 9.75 -0.72 16.23
C LYS A 15 8.29 -0.57 15.78
N ALA A 16 7.74 0.65 15.85
CA ALA A 16 6.36 0.95 15.50
C ALA A 16 6.09 1.10 13.99
N ASP A 17 7.14 1.32 13.19
CA ASP A 17 7.06 1.40 11.72
C ASP A 17 8.27 0.68 11.09
N PRO A 18 8.24 -0.66 10.99
CA PRO A 18 9.30 -1.46 10.37
C PRO A 18 9.53 -1.16 8.89
N THR A 19 8.55 -0.57 8.23
CA THR A 19 8.62 -0.19 6.82
C THR A 19 9.18 1.21 6.61
N SER A 20 9.12 2.09 7.62
CA SER A 20 9.47 3.52 7.51
C SER A 20 8.64 4.30 6.48
N VAL A 21 7.42 3.87 6.15
CA VAL A 21 6.58 4.52 5.13
C VAL A 21 5.35 5.21 5.70
N ASP A 22 5.18 5.25 7.03
CA ASP A 22 3.97 5.80 7.66
C ASP A 22 3.72 7.28 7.25
N LYS A 23 4.79 8.07 7.06
CA LYS A 23 4.67 9.45 6.54
C LYS A 23 4.15 9.50 5.10
N LEU A 24 4.60 8.59 4.23
CA LEU A 24 4.14 8.48 2.84
C LEU A 24 2.67 8.03 2.82
N GLU A 25 2.32 7.02 3.61
CA GLU A 25 0.93 6.55 3.74
C GLU A 25 0.00 7.69 4.17
N ARG A 26 0.34 8.43 5.23
CA ARG A 26 -0.47 9.58 5.68
C ARG A 26 -0.58 10.67 4.62
N GLY A 27 0.47 10.88 3.81
CA GLY A 27 0.45 11.79 2.67
C GLY A 27 -0.58 11.38 1.63
N ALA A 28 -0.47 10.15 1.14
CA ALA A 28 -1.37 9.59 0.13
C ALA A 28 -2.82 9.54 0.63
N MET A 29 -3.06 9.16 1.89
CA MET A 29 -4.40 9.17 2.48
C MET A 29 -5.03 10.56 2.49
N ARG A 30 -4.25 11.61 2.80
CA ARG A 30 -4.76 13.00 2.76
C ARG A 30 -5.09 13.41 1.33
N GLU A 31 -4.27 13.01 0.37
CA GLU A 31 -4.50 13.33 -1.04
C GLU A 31 -5.76 12.64 -1.59
N PHE A 32 -5.95 11.35 -1.26
CA PHE A 32 -7.21 10.65 -1.53
C PHE A 32 -8.41 11.33 -0.90
N ALA A 33 -8.32 11.75 0.36
CA ALA A 33 -9.43 12.44 1.03
C ALA A 33 -9.81 13.75 0.32
N LYS A 34 -8.85 14.49 -0.25
CA LYS A 34 -9.14 15.68 -1.07
C LYS A 34 -9.86 15.30 -2.37
N ARG A 35 -9.37 14.28 -3.07
CA ARG A 35 -9.93 13.80 -4.33
C ARG A 35 -11.36 13.27 -4.17
N ILE A 36 -11.59 12.42 -3.17
CA ILE A 36 -12.93 11.91 -2.86
C ILE A 36 -13.89 13.02 -2.43
N ARG A 37 -13.40 14.04 -1.70
CA ARG A 37 -14.21 15.24 -1.39
C ARG A 37 -14.58 16.03 -2.65
N ARG A 38 -13.68 16.15 -3.64
CA ARG A 38 -13.97 16.77 -4.93
C ARG A 38 -15.07 16.01 -5.67
N ILE A 39 -15.01 14.68 -5.70
CA ILE A 39 -16.06 13.82 -6.28
C ILE A 39 -17.40 14.04 -5.58
N SER A 40 -17.43 14.00 -4.25
CA SER A 40 -18.65 14.23 -3.47
C SER A 40 -19.28 15.58 -3.79
N LYS A 41 -18.49 16.65 -3.83
CA LYS A 41 -18.95 17.99 -4.21
C LYS A 41 -19.50 18.02 -5.63
N GLY A 42 -18.84 17.35 -6.58
CA GLY A 42 -19.30 17.30 -7.96
C GLY A 42 -20.63 16.56 -8.13
N TYR A 43 -20.84 15.44 -7.45
CA TYR A 43 -22.15 14.77 -7.44
C TYR A 43 -23.24 15.64 -6.80
N ILE A 44 -22.94 16.40 -5.76
CA ILE A 44 -23.88 17.37 -5.19
C ILE A 44 -24.19 18.49 -6.19
N GLN A 45 -23.21 18.95 -6.98
CA GLN A 45 -23.45 19.91 -8.04
C GLN A 45 -24.32 19.34 -9.16
N LEU A 46 -24.13 18.07 -9.54
CA LEU A 46 -24.99 17.38 -10.50
C LEU A 46 -26.42 17.29 -9.98
N LEU A 47 -26.61 16.90 -8.72
CA LEU A 47 -27.91 16.89 -8.05
C LEU A 47 -28.60 18.26 -8.10
N ASN A 48 -27.87 19.33 -7.80
CA ASN A 48 -28.43 20.69 -7.78
C ASN A 48 -28.86 21.21 -9.16
N ARG A 49 -28.45 20.56 -10.26
CA ARG A 49 -28.91 20.89 -11.61
C ARG A 49 -30.29 20.30 -11.93
N ILE A 50 -30.75 19.34 -11.13
CA ILE A 50 -32.05 18.70 -11.31
C ILE A 50 -33.11 19.58 -10.63
N PRO A 51 -34.06 20.17 -11.37
CA PRO A 51 -35.16 20.90 -10.77
C PRO A 51 -35.98 19.95 -9.89
N SER A 52 -36.38 20.43 -8.72
CA SER A 52 -37.20 19.64 -7.81
C SER A 52 -38.14 20.53 -7.01
N GLU A 53 -39.33 20.00 -6.74
CA GLU A 53 -40.36 20.67 -5.97
C GLU A 53 -40.88 19.76 -4.84
N PRO A 54 -41.21 20.33 -3.67
CA PRO A 54 -41.80 19.57 -2.59
C PRO A 54 -43.23 19.15 -2.97
N VAL A 55 -43.55 17.87 -2.75
CA VAL A 55 -44.90 17.31 -2.90
C VAL A 55 -45.42 16.80 -1.55
N VAL A 56 -46.68 16.38 -1.51
CA VAL A 56 -47.35 15.91 -0.29
C VAL A 56 -46.54 14.78 0.38
N ASN A 57 -46.59 14.70 1.71
CA ASN A 57 -45.87 13.71 2.53
C ASN A 57 -44.34 13.85 2.56
N ARG A 58 -43.81 15.09 2.50
CA ARG A 58 -42.37 15.39 2.60
C ARG A 58 -41.50 14.73 1.52
N LYS A 59 -42.11 14.34 0.40
CA LYS A 59 -41.42 13.85 -0.78
C LYS A 59 -41.08 15.00 -1.71
N TYR A 60 -40.15 14.77 -2.61
CA TYR A 60 -39.79 15.68 -3.69
C TYR A 60 -40.08 15.01 -5.02
N GLN A 61 -40.68 15.77 -5.93
CA GLN A 61 -40.77 15.41 -7.33
C GLN A 61 -39.58 16.05 -8.04
N PHE A 62 -38.78 15.24 -8.72
CA PHE A 62 -37.67 15.69 -9.54
C PHE A 62 -38.14 15.77 -10.99
N ASP A 63 -37.95 16.93 -11.62
CA ASP A 63 -38.24 17.12 -13.03
C ASP A 63 -37.05 16.58 -13.85
N LEU A 64 -37.20 15.36 -14.34
CA LEU A 64 -36.10 14.62 -14.93
C LEU A 64 -36.58 13.70 -16.06
N ASP A 65 -36.17 13.99 -17.29
CA ASP A 65 -36.26 13.06 -18.42
C ASP A 65 -35.14 12.00 -18.33
N PRO A 66 -35.42 10.71 -18.60
CA PRO A 66 -34.41 9.66 -18.80
C PRO A 66 -33.13 10.06 -19.54
N ASN A 67 -33.23 10.83 -20.63
CA ASN A 67 -32.04 11.27 -21.38
C ASN A 67 -31.15 12.19 -20.54
N TYR A 68 -31.76 13.13 -19.82
CA TYR A 68 -31.04 14.06 -18.97
C TYR A 68 -30.37 13.34 -17.79
N LEU A 69 -31.03 12.34 -17.20
CA LEU A 69 -30.43 11.49 -16.17
C LEU A 69 -29.18 10.77 -16.69
N SER A 70 -29.26 10.17 -17.89
CA SER A 70 -28.12 9.46 -18.48
C SER A 70 -26.92 10.37 -18.72
N ILE A 71 -27.16 11.62 -19.14
CA ILE A 71 -26.11 12.62 -19.32
C ILE A 71 -25.47 12.98 -17.98
N LEU A 72 -26.27 13.25 -16.95
CA LEU A 72 -25.76 13.58 -15.61
C LEU A 72 -24.92 12.45 -15.00
N LEU A 73 -25.35 11.20 -15.17
CA LEU A 73 -24.60 10.04 -14.69
C LEU A 73 -23.27 9.91 -15.43
N ARG A 74 -23.26 10.08 -16.75
CA ARG A 74 -22.02 10.07 -17.56
C ARG A 74 -21.06 11.21 -17.17
N ASP A 75 -21.57 12.41 -16.91
CA ASP A 75 -20.76 13.52 -16.38
C ASP A 75 -20.12 13.15 -15.04
N GLY A 76 -20.88 12.50 -14.16
CA GLY A 76 -20.39 11.97 -12.89
C GLY A 76 -19.26 10.96 -13.08
N GLU A 77 -19.43 10.02 -14.01
CA GLU A 77 -18.42 9.00 -14.32
C GLU A 77 -17.12 9.62 -14.87
N LEU A 78 -17.23 10.53 -15.84
CA LEU A 78 -16.08 11.22 -16.42
C LEU A 78 -15.33 12.03 -15.37
N MET A 79 -16.05 12.72 -14.48
CA MET A 79 -15.45 13.45 -13.37
C MET A 79 -14.72 12.51 -12.40
N VAL A 80 -15.26 11.35 -12.07
CA VAL A 80 -14.58 10.39 -11.18
C VAL A 80 -13.27 9.91 -11.80
N ASP A 81 -13.28 9.57 -13.09
CA ASP A 81 -12.05 9.18 -13.81
C ASP A 81 -11.06 10.33 -13.88
N GLU A 82 -11.50 11.54 -14.18
CA GLU A 82 -10.63 12.71 -14.18
C GLU A 82 -9.99 12.93 -12.81
N VAL A 83 -10.71 12.66 -11.72
CA VAL A 83 -10.19 12.86 -10.36
C VAL A 83 -9.27 11.73 -9.89
N LEU A 84 -9.55 10.47 -10.25
CA LEU A 84 -8.80 9.31 -9.73
C LEU A 84 -7.77 8.74 -10.71
N LEU A 85 -8.02 8.87 -12.00
CA LEU A 85 -7.24 8.25 -13.08
C LEU A 85 -6.53 9.29 -13.98
N ASN A 86 -6.47 10.56 -13.56
CA ASN A 86 -5.74 11.60 -14.28
C ASN A 86 -4.32 11.13 -14.63
N GLY A 87 -3.89 11.43 -15.86
CA GLY A 87 -2.58 11.04 -16.37
C GLY A 87 -2.47 9.56 -16.77
N GLY A 88 -3.54 8.77 -16.64
CA GLY A 88 -3.53 7.34 -16.98
C GLY A 88 -2.55 6.55 -16.14
N GLU A 89 -2.06 5.43 -16.68
CA GLU A 89 -1.12 4.55 -15.98
C GLU A 89 0.18 5.28 -15.61
N PHE A 90 0.73 6.05 -16.55
CA PHE A 90 2.03 6.71 -16.41
C PHE A 90 1.97 7.99 -15.58
N GLY A 91 0.80 8.61 -15.47
CA GLY A 91 0.60 9.88 -14.77
C GLY A 91 -0.15 9.76 -13.44
N ASN A 92 -0.47 8.55 -12.97
CA ASN A 92 -1.27 8.39 -11.77
C ASN A 92 -0.54 8.89 -10.50
N PHE A 93 -1.17 9.80 -9.76
CA PHE A 93 -0.58 10.44 -8.58
C PHE A 93 -0.13 9.45 -7.50
N LEU A 94 -0.89 8.37 -7.26
CA LEU A 94 -0.58 7.41 -6.20
C LEU A 94 0.75 6.72 -6.51
N PHE A 95 0.92 6.31 -7.77
CA PHE A 95 2.16 5.70 -8.19
C PHE A 95 3.32 6.70 -8.17
N LEU A 96 3.18 7.82 -8.89
CA LEU A 96 4.26 8.77 -9.13
C LEU A 96 4.82 9.40 -7.86
N GLU A 97 3.96 9.74 -6.90
CA GLU A 97 4.37 10.51 -5.72
C GLU A 97 4.65 9.64 -4.49
N TYR A 98 4.09 8.43 -4.43
CA TYR A 98 4.08 7.65 -3.19
C TYR A 98 4.61 6.22 -3.36
N VAL A 99 4.09 5.46 -4.32
CA VAL A 99 4.48 4.05 -4.49
C VAL A 99 5.90 3.95 -5.06
N SER A 100 6.23 4.74 -6.09
CA SER A 100 7.58 4.83 -6.66
C SER A 100 8.62 5.17 -5.58
N THR A 101 8.33 6.19 -4.78
CA THR A 101 9.19 6.62 -3.67
C THR A 101 9.36 5.55 -2.60
N ALA A 102 8.31 4.78 -2.29
CA ALA A 102 8.40 3.67 -1.34
C ALA A 102 9.25 2.52 -1.89
N TYR A 103 9.13 2.23 -3.19
CA TYR A 103 9.94 1.22 -3.87
C TYR A 103 11.42 1.65 -3.90
N GLU A 104 11.73 2.88 -4.35
CA GLU A 104 13.08 3.46 -4.32
C GLU A 104 13.69 3.41 -2.92
N ARG A 105 12.91 3.77 -1.89
CA ARG A 105 13.34 3.67 -0.48
C ARG A 105 13.65 2.23 -0.08
N GLY A 106 12.84 1.27 -0.51
CA GLY A 106 13.10 -0.15 -0.27
C GLY A 106 14.42 -0.59 -0.90
N THR A 107 14.66 -0.23 -2.16
CA THR A 107 15.93 -0.50 -2.85
C THR A 107 17.11 0.13 -2.12
N ALA A 108 17.01 1.40 -1.72
CA ALA A 108 18.07 2.07 -0.97
C ALA A 108 18.36 1.42 0.40
N GLN A 109 17.30 0.99 1.11
CA GLN A 109 17.44 0.25 2.38
C GLN A 109 18.15 -1.09 2.16
N GLN A 110 17.80 -1.80 1.08
CA GLN A 110 18.37 -3.09 0.78
C GLN A 110 19.82 -2.99 0.32
N TYR A 111 20.12 -2.03 -0.54
CA TYR A 111 21.48 -1.69 -0.94
C TYR A 111 22.38 -1.46 0.28
N ALA A 112 21.97 -0.57 1.18
CA ALA A 112 22.75 -0.27 2.38
C ALA A 112 22.96 -1.52 3.26
N ASN A 113 21.91 -2.35 3.38
CA ASN A 113 21.97 -3.58 4.17
C ASN A 113 22.92 -4.63 3.57
N LEU A 114 22.87 -4.86 2.27
CA LEU A 114 23.74 -5.82 1.58
C LEU A 114 25.19 -5.32 1.49
N ALA A 115 25.40 -4.03 1.19
CA ALA A 115 26.73 -3.43 1.14
C ALA A 115 27.45 -3.47 2.50
N GLN A 116 26.70 -3.39 3.61
CA GLN A 116 27.25 -3.57 4.94
C GLN A 116 27.71 -5.01 5.22
N GLN A 117 27.00 -6.01 4.66
CA GLN A 117 27.25 -7.42 4.93
C GLN A 117 28.27 -8.05 3.96
N SER A 118 28.33 -7.59 2.72
CA SER A 118 29.18 -8.15 1.66
C SER A 118 30.02 -7.07 0.99
N THR A 119 31.35 -7.20 1.12
CA THR A 119 32.31 -6.35 0.41
C THR A 119 32.24 -6.58 -1.11
N VAL A 120 31.92 -7.80 -1.54
CA VAL A 120 31.73 -8.12 -2.96
C VAL A 120 30.52 -7.38 -3.51
N TYR A 121 29.38 -7.41 -2.80
CA TYR A 121 28.20 -6.66 -3.20
C TYR A 121 28.49 -5.15 -3.27
N ALA A 122 29.13 -4.59 -2.24
CA ALA A 122 29.49 -3.18 -2.21
C ALA A 122 30.46 -2.76 -3.34
N ALA A 123 31.29 -3.68 -3.84
CA ALA A 123 32.18 -3.42 -4.97
C ALA A 123 31.46 -3.52 -6.32
N THR A 124 30.51 -4.45 -6.46
CA THR A 124 29.72 -4.64 -7.69
C THR A 124 28.66 -3.55 -7.86
N GLN A 125 27.85 -3.33 -6.83
CA GLN A 125 26.85 -2.27 -6.80
C GLN A 125 27.48 -1.05 -6.12
N GLN A 126 27.94 -0.09 -6.90
CA GLN A 126 28.67 1.07 -6.39
C GLN A 126 27.76 2.13 -5.77
N SER A 127 26.50 2.19 -6.20
CA SER A 127 25.53 3.18 -5.71
C SER A 127 24.10 2.72 -5.92
N VAL A 128 23.17 3.30 -5.14
CA VAL A 128 21.73 3.13 -5.37
C VAL A 128 21.36 3.61 -6.78
N ALA A 129 21.94 4.72 -7.26
CA ALA A 129 21.64 5.26 -8.58
C ALA A 129 21.93 4.27 -9.72
N THR A 130 22.99 3.47 -9.59
CA THR A 130 23.32 2.38 -10.54
C THR A 130 22.19 1.35 -10.60
N ILE A 131 21.65 0.94 -9.46
CA ILE A 131 20.51 0.01 -9.39
C ILE A 131 19.27 0.65 -10.01
N LEU A 132 18.97 1.90 -9.67
CA LEU A 132 17.78 2.60 -10.18
C LEU A 132 17.80 2.74 -11.71
N MET A 133 18.98 2.86 -12.33
CA MET A 133 19.12 2.96 -13.79
C MET A 133 19.17 1.60 -14.49
N SER A 134 19.23 0.50 -13.75
CA SER A 134 19.32 -0.85 -14.32
C SER A 134 18.02 -1.30 -14.96
N GLU A 135 18.12 -2.09 -16.04
CA GLU A 135 16.97 -2.67 -16.72
C GLU A 135 16.10 -3.56 -15.79
N PRO A 136 16.68 -4.45 -14.95
CA PRO A 136 15.89 -5.25 -14.01
C PRO A 136 15.08 -4.40 -13.02
N TYR A 137 15.65 -3.28 -12.54
CA TYR A 137 14.91 -2.36 -11.69
C TYR A 137 13.75 -1.69 -12.42
N GLN A 138 14.00 -1.17 -13.63
CA GLN A 138 12.99 -0.47 -14.43
C GLN A 138 11.81 -1.39 -14.80
N LEU A 139 12.10 -2.66 -15.14
CA LEU A 139 11.07 -3.65 -15.43
C LEU A 139 10.19 -3.93 -14.21
N ARG A 140 10.79 -4.17 -13.04
CA ARG A 140 10.03 -4.43 -11.80
C ARG A 140 9.20 -3.22 -11.37
N MET A 141 9.75 -2.02 -11.53
CA MET A 141 9.00 -0.77 -11.29
C MET A 141 7.79 -0.65 -12.21
N ALA A 142 7.91 -1.02 -13.49
CA ALA A 142 6.79 -1.03 -14.42
C ALA A 142 5.70 -2.03 -14.02
N LEU A 143 6.07 -3.21 -13.51
CA LEU A 143 5.10 -4.19 -12.99
C LEU A 143 4.36 -3.66 -11.74
N VAL A 144 5.06 -2.96 -10.85
CA VAL A 144 4.43 -2.30 -9.69
C VAL A 144 3.47 -1.20 -10.14
N ARG A 145 3.85 -0.38 -11.13
CA ARG A 145 2.99 0.65 -11.71
C ARG A 145 1.71 0.06 -12.27
N ALA A 146 1.81 -0.95 -13.13
CA ALA A 146 0.67 -1.59 -13.76
C ALA A 146 -0.32 -2.11 -12.69
N ARG A 147 0.19 -2.81 -11.67
CA ARG A 147 -0.63 -3.30 -10.55
C ARG A 147 -1.37 -2.18 -9.83
N VAL A 148 -0.68 -1.09 -9.47
CA VAL A 148 -1.30 0.04 -8.76
C VAL A 148 -2.36 0.71 -9.62
N PHE A 149 -2.14 0.81 -10.92
CA PHE A 149 -3.12 1.39 -11.82
C PHE A 149 -4.39 0.51 -11.93
N GLU A 150 -4.27 -0.82 -11.90
CA GLU A 150 -5.44 -1.72 -11.80
C GLU A 150 -6.24 -1.49 -10.51
N GLU A 151 -5.57 -1.35 -9.36
CA GLU A 151 -6.23 -1.00 -8.08
C GLU A 151 -6.97 0.35 -8.18
N MET A 152 -6.37 1.33 -8.86
CA MET A 152 -6.98 2.64 -9.09
C MET A 152 -8.21 2.58 -10.00
N LYS A 153 -8.17 1.76 -11.08
CA LYS A 153 -9.32 1.52 -11.93
C LYS A 153 -10.46 0.85 -11.17
N GLY A 154 -10.14 -0.16 -10.34
CA GLY A 154 -11.10 -0.83 -9.48
C GLY A 154 -11.78 0.15 -8.51
N LEU A 155 -11.00 1.02 -7.86
CA LEU A 155 -11.55 2.08 -7.00
C LEU A 155 -12.45 3.04 -7.80
N SER A 156 -12.00 3.51 -8.97
CA SER A 156 -12.80 4.42 -9.81
C SER A 156 -14.15 3.80 -10.18
N GLY A 157 -14.15 2.56 -10.67
CA GLY A 157 -15.39 1.84 -11.02
C GLY A 157 -16.33 1.69 -9.83
N GLN A 158 -15.81 1.36 -8.65
CA GLN A 158 -16.62 1.22 -7.44
C GLN A 158 -17.23 2.56 -6.99
N VAL A 159 -16.44 3.65 -7.01
CA VAL A 159 -16.92 4.99 -6.65
C VAL A 159 -18.04 5.42 -7.59
N LYS A 160 -17.89 5.23 -8.90
CA LYS A 160 -18.95 5.53 -9.88
C LYS A 160 -20.23 4.79 -9.58
N ALA A 161 -20.13 3.47 -9.40
CA ALA A 161 -21.28 2.61 -9.16
C ALA A 161 -22.04 3.00 -7.88
N ASP A 162 -21.32 3.25 -6.78
CA ASP A 162 -21.94 3.57 -5.51
C ASP A 162 -22.52 5.00 -5.49
N MET A 163 -21.81 5.98 -6.05
CA MET A 163 -22.31 7.36 -6.12
C MET A 163 -23.52 7.49 -7.06
N ALA A 164 -23.49 6.81 -8.21
CA ALA A 164 -24.63 6.74 -9.13
C ALA A 164 -25.86 6.11 -8.45
N ARG A 165 -25.69 4.98 -7.76
CA ARG A 165 -26.77 4.29 -7.05
C ARG A 165 -27.42 5.18 -5.99
N ILE A 166 -26.62 5.84 -5.15
CA ILE A 166 -27.15 6.75 -4.13
C ILE A 166 -27.98 7.86 -4.77
N LEU A 167 -27.49 8.45 -5.86
CA LEU A 167 -28.20 9.50 -6.59
C LEU A 167 -29.53 8.99 -7.15
N THR A 168 -29.51 7.89 -7.92
CA THR A 168 -30.70 7.36 -8.59
C THR A 168 -31.75 6.87 -7.60
N ASP A 169 -31.34 6.15 -6.55
CA ASP A 169 -32.26 5.64 -5.53
C ASP A 169 -32.90 6.78 -4.73
N GLY A 170 -32.12 7.83 -4.45
CA GLY A 170 -32.61 9.03 -3.77
C GLY A 170 -33.66 9.78 -4.60
N ILE A 171 -33.41 9.95 -5.90
CA ILE A 171 -34.34 10.57 -6.84
C ILE A 171 -35.62 9.73 -6.95
N ALA A 172 -35.49 8.42 -7.18
CA ALA A 172 -36.64 7.52 -7.33
C ALA A 172 -37.53 7.47 -6.09
N ARG A 173 -36.96 7.61 -4.89
CA ARG A 173 -37.70 7.67 -3.63
C ARG A 173 -38.31 9.05 -3.32
N GLY A 174 -37.96 10.07 -4.10
CA GLY A 174 -38.36 11.45 -3.86
C GLY A 174 -37.76 12.02 -2.57
N LEU A 175 -36.50 11.72 -2.26
CA LEU A 175 -35.84 12.24 -1.06
C LEU A 175 -35.63 13.76 -1.14
N ASN A 176 -35.54 14.41 0.01
CA ASN A 176 -35.14 15.81 0.08
C ASN A 176 -33.73 16.01 -0.53
N PRO A 177 -33.50 16.97 -1.44
CA PRO A 177 -32.18 17.20 -2.03
C PRO A 177 -31.05 17.39 -1.00
N ARG A 178 -31.35 18.00 0.16
CA ARG A 178 -30.39 18.14 1.27
C ARG A 178 -30.07 16.82 1.95
N GLU A 179 -31.05 15.92 2.06
CA GLU A 179 -30.85 14.56 2.56
C GLU A 179 -30.01 13.74 1.58
N LEU A 180 -30.32 13.84 0.29
CA LEU A 180 -29.57 13.17 -0.76
C LEU A 180 -28.11 13.65 -0.85
N ALA A 181 -27.88 14.96 -0.75
CA ALA A 181 -26.52 15.52 -0.64
C ALA A 181 -25.76 14.98 0.59
N ARG A 182 -26.45 14.79 1.72
CA ARG A 182 -25.87 14.17 2.92
C ARG A 182 -25.52 12.70 2.67
N ASN A 183 -26.39 11.95 2.00
CA ASN A 183 -26.15 10.55 1.66
C ASN A 183 -24.94 10.40 0.72
N LEU A 184 -24.80 11.27 -0.29
CA LEU A 184 -23.62 11.33 -1.17
C LEU A 184 -22.33 11.66 -0.37
N THR A 185 -22.41 12.55 0.61
CA THR A 185 -21.28 12.87 1.49
C THR A 185 -20.88 11.67 2.36
N ASN A 186 -21.86 10.97 2.91
CA ASN A 186 -21.63 9.77 3.72
C ASN A 186 -21.00 8.65 2.89
N GLN A 187 -21.50 8.42 1.67
CA GLN A 187 -20.93 7.45 0.75
C GLN A 187 -19.48 7.78 0.41
N ALA A 188 -19.16 9.04 0.11
CA ALA A 188 -17.78 9.49 -0.10
C ALA A 188 -16.87 9.22 1.12
N GLY A 189 -17.42 9.26 2.34
CA GLY A 189 -16.71 8.83 3.56
C GLY A 189 -16.32 7.34 3.54
N ILE A 190 -17.18 6.48 2.99
CA ILE A 190 -16.91 5.04 2.79
C ILE A 190 -15.83 4.86 1.72
N GLU A 191 -15.93 5.58 0.60
CA GLU A 191 -14.93 5.51 -0.47
C GLU A 191 -13.55 5.97 -0.02
N THR A 192 -13.49 6.96 0.87
CA THR A 192 -12.23 7.38 1.51
C THR A 192 -11.61 6.25 2.32
N ARG A 193 -12.41 5.45 3.04
CA ARG A 193 -11.89 4.29 3.80
C ARG A 193 -11.36 3.20 2.88
N ARG A 194 -12.02 2.96 1.74
CA ARG A 194 -11.55 2.02 0.71
C ARG A 194 -10.23 2.49 0.08
N ALA A 195 -10.16 3.75 -0.32
CA ALA A 195 -8.92 4.35 -0.82
C ALA A 195 -7.77 4.25 0.20
N ASN A 196 -8.05 4.49 1.49
CA ASN A 196 -7.04 4.32 2.55
C ASN A 196 -6.56 2.86 2.68
N ARG A 197 -7.40 1.87 2.38
CA ARG A 197 -6.98 0.46 2.36
C ARG A 197 -6.00 0.18 1.21
N ILE A 198 -6.22 0.76 0.04
CA ILE A 198 -5.28 0.68 -1.10
C ILE A 198 -3.94 1.28 -0.70
N VAL A 199 -3.93 2.49 -0.13
CA VAL A 199 -2.71 3.15 0.34
C VAL A 199 -1.90 2.27 1.31
N ARG A 200 -2.58 1.76 2.35
CA ARG A 200 -1.95 0.93 3.39
C ARG A 200 -1.54 -0.47 2.92
N THR A 201 -1.89 -0.82 1.69
CA THR A 201 -1.52 -2.10 1.08
C THR A 201 -0.41 -1.88 0.08
N GLU A 202 -0.58 -0.96 -0.87
CA GLU A 202 0.32 -0.80 -2.00
C GLU A 202 1.63 -0.11 -1.64
N ILE A 203 1.62 0.92 -0.78
CA ILE A 203 2.86 1.62 -0.38
C ILE A 203 3.80 0.70 0.42
N PRO A 204 3.37 0.04 1.52
CA PRO A 204 4.23 -0.91 2.21
C PRO A 204 4.62 -2.11 1.33
N SER A 205 3.73 -2.57 0.45
CA SER A 205 4.05 -3.69 -0.44
C SER A 205 5.12 -3.35 -1.45
N ALA A 206 5.12 -2.13 -2.02
CA ALA A 206 6.16 -1.68 -2.93
C ALA A 206 7.53 -1.65 -2.26
N LEU A 207 7.61 -1.13 -1.03
CA LEU A 207 8.85 -1.17 -0.27
C LEU A 207 9.32 -2.60 -0.01
N ARG A 208 8.42 -3.51 0.41
CA ARG A 208 8.79 -4.91 0.66
C ARG A 208 9.28 -5.60 -0.62
N ARG A 209 8.58 -5.39 -1.73
CA ARG A 209 8.95 -5.96 -3.04
C ARG A 209 10.34 -5.50 -3.44
N ALA A 210 10.60 -4.19 -3.43
CA ALA A 210 11.92 -3.65 -3.76
C ALA A 210 13.07 -4.28 -2.99
N ARG A 211 12.84 -4.66 -1.72
CA ARG A 211 13.84 -5.31 -0.88
C ARG A 211 14.07 -6.77 -1.22
N LEU A 212 12.99 -7.52 -1.45
CA LEU A 212 13.09 -8.92 -1.91
C LEU A 212 13.73 -8.98 -3.30
N ASP A 213 13.31 -8.07 -4.17
CA ASP A 213 13.75 -7.98 -5.54
C ASP A 213 15.27 -7.71 -5.60
N GLU A 214 15.79 -6.74 -4.84
CA GLU A 214 17.23 -6.49 -4.77
C GLU A 214 18.00 -7.62 -4.04
N ALA A 215 17.38 -8.30 -3.08
CA ALA A 215 17.99 -9.49 -2.46
C ALA A 215 18.16 -10.65 -3.45
N ASP A 216 17.16 -10.88 -4.30
CA ASP A 216 17.20 -11.91 -5.34
C ASP A 216 18.19 -11.55 -6.45
N GLU A 217 18.22 -10.28 -6.88
CA GLU A 217 19.20 -9.78 -7.84
C GLU A 217 20.63 -10.04 -7.33
N ALA A 218 20.91 -9.68 -6.08
CA ALA A 218 22.21 -9.90 -5.46
C ALA A 218 22.58 -11.38 -5.37
N LYS A 219 21.60 -12.25 -5.13
CA LYS A 219 21.79 -13.70 -5.13
C LYS A 219 22.14 -14.20 -6.53
N GLU A 220 21.41 -13.79 -7.56
CA GLU A 220 21.64 -14.22 -8.94
C GLU A 220 22.98 -13.71 -9.49
N MET A 221 23.30 -12.43 -9.28
CA MET A 221 24.53 -11.83 -9.82
C MET A 221 25.80 -12.35 -9.13
N LEU A 222 25.75 -12.60 -7.82
CA LEU A 222 26.94 -12.79 -6.99
C LEU A 222 26.98 -14.13 -6.25
N ASN A 223 25.97 -14.99 -6.46
CA ASN A 223 25.82 -16.26 -5.76
C ASN A 223 25.85 -16.08 -4.23
N LEU A 224 25.26 -14.98 -3.74
CA LEU A 224 25.13 -14.70 -2.31
C LEU A 224 23.94 -15.45 -1.74
N GLU A 225 24.21 -16.36 -0.81
CA GLU A 225 23.14 -17.02 -0.06
C GLU A 225 22.52 -16.08 0.96
N THR A 226 21.23 -15.82 0.80
CA THR A 226 20.45 -14.88 1.62
C THR A 226 19.23 -15.55 2.25
N ARG A 227 18.79 -15.01 3.38
CA ARG A 227 17.46 -15.26 3.96
C ARG A 227 16.82 -13.94 4.37
N GLU A 228 15.49 -13.94 4.41
CA GLU A 228 14.66 -12.83 4.82
C GLU A 228 14.15 -13.05 6.24
N ILE A 229 14.65 -12.24 7.18
CA ILE A 229 14.09 -12.21 8.53
C ILE A 229 12.78 -11.44 8.48
N HIS A 230 11.66 -12.06 8.87
CA HIS A 230 10.40 -11.35 8.96
C HIS A 230 10.39 -10.41 10.17
N VAL A 231 10.08 -9.13 9.95
CA VAL A 231 10.02 -8.10 10.99
C VAL A 231 8.59 -7.58 11.09
N SER A 232 7.86 -8.12 12.05
CA SER A 232 6.53 -7.61 12.42
C SER A 232 6.65 -6.29 13.20
N ALA A 233 5.62 -5.43 13.07
CA ALA A 233 5.50 -4.20 13.86
C ALA A 233 5.21 -4.46 15.34
N LEU A 234 4.72 -5.66 15.68
CA LEU A 234 4.34 -6.05 17.04
C LEU A 234 3.43 -5.02 17.74
N SER A 235 2.64 -4.27 16.97
CA SER A 235 1.66 -3.31 17.48
C SER A 235 0.48 -4.03 18.16
N PRO A 236 -0.36 -3.31 18.92
CA PRO A 236 -1.59 -3.89 19.49
C PRO A 236 -2.53 -4.51 18.44
N THR A 237 -2.45 -4.05 17.19
CA THR A 237 -3.26 -4.53 16.05
C THR A 237 -2.54 -5.54 15.16
N THR A 238 -1.36 -6.02 15.57
CA THR A 238 -0.64 -7.04 14.83
C THR A 238 -1.39 -8.36 14.91
N ARG A 239 -1.58 -9.02 13.76
CA ARG A 239 -2.20 -10.34 13.67
C ARG A 239 -1.25 -11.41 14.21
N ALA A 240 -1.80 -12.44 14.86
CA ALA A 240 -0.99 -13.47 15.51
C ALA A 240 -0.06 -14.20 14.53
N ASN A 241 -0.54 -14.57 13.34
CA ASN A 241 0.30 -15.19 12.30
C ASN A 241 1.46 -14.28 11.80
N HIS A 242 1.32 -12.95 11.89
CA HIS A 242 2.41 -12.00 11.63
C HIS A 242 3.42 -11.96 12.78
N ALA A 243 2.95 -11.88 14.03
CA ALA A 243 3.81 -11.92 15.21
C ALA A 243 4.56 -13.26 15.34
N ALA A 244 3.92 -14.37 14.96
CA ALA A 244 4.50 -15.71 14.96
C ALA A 244 5.72 -15.85 14.04
N ARG A 245 5.79 -15.04 12.96
CA ARG A 245 6.93 -15.00 12.04
C ARG A 245 8.04 -14.05 12.47
N HIS A 246 7.79 -13.12 13.40
CA HIS A 246 8.77 -12.12 13.82
C HIS A 246 10.10 -12.79 14.26
N GLY A 247 11.22 -12.34 13.69
CA GLY A 247 12.56 -12.86 13.99
C GLY A 247 12.89 -14.20 13.32
N LYS A 248 11.95 -14.85 12.62
CA LYS A 248 12.20 -16.07 11.85
C LYS A 248 12.72 -15.75 10.45
N MET A 249 13.56 -16.64 9.92
CA MET A 249 14.15 -16.53 8.58
C MET A 249 13.37 -17.37 7.58
N PHE A 250 13.24 -16.82 6.36
CA PHE A 250 12.56 -17.46 5.23
C PHE A 250 13.36 -17.21 3.94
N THR A 251 13.09 -17.93 2.87
CA THR A 251 13.52 -17.50 1.54
C THR A 251 12.66 -16.32 1.05
N SER A 252 13.13 -15.61 0.03
CA SER A 252 12.35 -14.57 -0.64
C SER A 252 11.02 -15.12 -1.18
N ASP A 253 11.04 -16.31 -1.80
CA ASP A 253 9.85 -16.98 -2.33
C ASP A 253 8.87 -17.39 -1.23
N GLU A 254 9.33 -18.02 -0.14
CA GLU A 254 8.47 -18.34 1.01
C GLU A 254 7.80 -17.09 1.59
N GLN A 255 8.49 -15.95 1.55
CA GLN A 255 7.99 -14.69 2.04
C GLN A 255 6.99 -14.03 1.07
N ARG A 256 7.22 -14.12 -0.25
CA ARG A 256 6.26 -13.70 -1.29
C ARG A 256 4.98 -14.54 -1.21
N ASP A 257 5.12 -15.86 -1.19
CA ASP A 257 4.01 -16.82 -1.10
C ASP A 257 3.15 -16.55 0.13
N TRP A 258 3.78 -16.35 1.28
CA TRP A 258 3.06 -16.09 2.50
C TRP A 258 2.28 -14.77 2.45
N TRP A 259 2.85 -13.70 1.86
CA TRP A 259 2.14 -12.43 1.68
C TRP A 259 1.04 -12.47 0.61
N ALA A 260 1.14 -13.38 -0.36
CA ALA A 260 0.14 -13.60 -1.41
C ALA A 260 -1.08 -14.39 -0.91
N ARG A 261 -0.94 -15.17 0.17
CA ARG A 261 -2.05 -15.92 0.77
C ARG A 261 -2.94 -15.04 1.65
N ASP A 262 -4.23 -15.35 1.59
CA ASP A 262 -5.29 -14.68 2.36
C ASP A 262 -5.21 -13.15 2.23
N ALA A 263 -5.18 -12.45 3.36
CA ALA A 263 -5.04 -11.00 3.43
C ALA A 263 -3.70 -10.58 4.07
N ASN A 264 -2.66 -11.43 4.06
CA ASN A 264 -1.42 -11.19 4.80
C ASN A 264 -0.70 -9.91 4.36
N SER A 265 -0.76 -9.54 3.07
CA SER A 265 -0.20 -8.28 2.57
C SER A 265 -1.07 -7.05 2.84
N ILE A 266 -2.37 -7.23 3.04
CA ILE A 266 -3.34 -6.15 3.19
C ILE A 266 -3.16 -5.42 4.52
N ASN A 267 -3.05 -4.09 4.48
CA ASN A 267 -2.92 -3.23 5.67
C ASN A 267 -1.79 -3.68 6.63
N CYS A 268 -0.73 -4.26 6.06
CA CYS A 268 0.34 -4.89 6.81
C CYS A 268 1.53 -3.95 6.97
N LYS A 269 1.90 -3.67 8.22
CA LYS A 269 3.10 -2.87 8.59
C LYS A 269 4.38 -3.70 8.74
N CYS A 270 4.34 -4.98 8.41
CA CYS A 270 5.53 -5.84 8.50
C CYS A 270 6.49 -5.54 7.35
N SER A 271 7.76 -5.82 7.60
CA SER A 271 8.88 -5.68 6.66
C SER A 271 9.73 -6.95 6.72
N THR A 272 10.78 -7.04 5.89
CA THR A 272 11.81 -8.08 6.03
C THR A 272 13.17 -7.48 6.37
N VAL A 273 14.17 -8.28 6.71
CA VAL A 273 15.58 -7.87 6.70
C VAL A 273 16.39 -9.02 6.15
N THR A 274 17.08 -8.77 5.04
CA THR A 274 17.96 -9.75 4.42
C THR A 274 19.21 -9.96 5.26
N ILE A 275 19.56 -11.22 5.47
CA ILE A 275 20.77 -11.65 6.15
C ILE A 275 21.54 -12.63 5.27
N LEU A 276 22.87 -12.52 5.27
CA LEU A 276 23.74 -13.51 4.62
C LEU A 276 23.79 -14.81 5.44
N VAL A 277 23.65 -15.93 4.75
CA VAL A 277 23.72 -17.28 5.33
C VAL A 277 24.78 -18.11 4.61
N ASP A 278 25.26 -19.16 5.25
CA ASP A 278 26.06 -20.19 4.60
C ASP A 278 25.20 -21.13 3.74
N LYS A 279 25.85 -22.10 3.09
CA LYS A 279 25.19 -23.11 2.23
C LYS A 279 24.19 -24.00 2.99
N ASP A 280 24.36 -24.15 4.31
CA ASP A 280 23.43 -24.89 5.17
C ASP A 280 22.25 -24.00 5.61
N GLY A 281 22.21 -22.73 5.21
CA GLY A 281 21.22 -21.75 5.63
C GLY A 281 21.46 -21.16 7.02
N LYS A 282 22.65 -21.34 7.61
CA LYS A 282 22.98 -20.77 8.93
C LYS A 282 23.46 -19.32 8.76
N PRO A 283 22.96 -18.38 9.58
CA PRO A 283 23.33 -16.98 9.46
C PRO A 283 24.77 -16.75 9.92
N TYR A 284 25.55 -16.02 9.11
CA TYR A 284 26.90 -15.60 9.49
C TYR A 284 26.93 -14.68 10.71
N ASN A 285 25.84 -13.93 10.94
CA ASN A 285 25.73 -13.02 12.09
C ASN A 285 24.34 -13.05 12.75
N LYS A 286 24.23 -13.66 13.93
CA LYS A 286 22.95 -13.82 14.66
C LYS A 286 22.50 -12.60 15.46
N THR A 287 23.27 -11.50 15.47
CA THR A 287 23.03 -10.36 16.38
C THR A 287 21.64 -9.76 16.20
N LEU A 288 21.21 -9.54 14.94
CA LEU A 288 19.87 -8.99 14.67
C LEU A 288 18.76 -9.98 15.05
N ILE A 289 18.94 -11.27 14.75
CA ILE A 289 17.95 -12.31 15.06
C ILE A 289 17.69 -12.35 16.57
N ASN A 290 18.77 -12.40 17.38
CA ASN A 290 18.66 -12.43 18.84
C ASN A 290 17.91 -11.20 19.37
N LYS A 291 18.25 -9.99 18.86
CA LYS A 291 17.56 -8.75 19.24
C LYS A 291 16.07 -8.75 18.89
N LEU A 292 15.68 -9.33 17.75
CA LEU A 292 14.27 -9.43 17.34
C LEU A 292 13.51 -10.44 18.19
N LEU A 293 14.14 -11.55 18.56
CA LEU A 293 13.53 -12.53 19.47
C LEU A 293 13.35 -11.96 20.88
N GLU A 294 14.37 -11.28 21.43
CA GLU A 294 14.27 -10.54 22.70
C GLU A 294 13.17 -9.49 22.65
N GLU A 295 13.06 -8.74 21.54
CA GLU A 295 11.99 -7.77 21.36
C GLU A 295 10.60 -8.40 21.34
N LYS A 296 10.44 -9.56 20.72
CA LYS A 296 9.16 -10.28 20.71
C LYS A 296 8.74 -10.64 22.13
N GLU A 297 9.65 -11.21 22.93
CA GLU A 297 9.35 -11.57 24.32
C GLU A 297 9.01 -10.34 25.17
N ALA A 298 9.79 -9.27 25.07
CA ALA A 298 9.49 -8.01 25.76
C ALA A 298 8.14 -7.39 25.35
N MET A 299 7.71 -7.61 24.10
CA MET A 299 6.41 -7.13 23.62
C MET A 299 5.24 -8.01 24.06
N LYS A 300 5.47 -9.30 24.38
CA LYS A 300 4.44 -10.17 24.97
C LYS A 300 4.05 -9.72 26.37
N GLU A 301 5.01 -9.23 27.15
CA GLU A 301 4.77 -8.69 28.51
C GLU A 301 3.75 -7.55 28.54
N ARG A 302 3.45 -6.94 27.39
CA ARG A 302 2.44 -5.89 27.24
C ARG A 302 1.00 -6.39 27.15
N GLY A 303 0.77 -7.70 27.11
CA GLY A 303 -0.57 -8.31 27.12
C GLY A 303 -1.38 -8.02 25.85
N TYR A 304 -0.73 -7.95 24.68
CA TYR A 304 -1.46 -7.82 23.42
C TYR A 304 -2.13 -9.14 23.03
N GLN A 305 -3.24 -9.07 22.30
CA GLN A 305 -4.01 -10.27 21.91
C GLN A 305 -3.14 -11.34 21.20
N TRP A 306 -2.19 -10.93 20.37
CA TRP A 306 -1.29 -11.86 19.68
C TRP A 306 -0.24 -12.52 20.59
N ALA A 307 -0.10 -12.07 21.85
CA ALA A 307 0.83 -12.61 22.83
C ALA A 307 0.28 -13.81 23.62
N GLU A 308 -1.03 -14.06 23.51
CA GLU A 308 -1.73 -15.17 24.17
C GLU A 308 -1.64 -16.49 23.37
N GLU A 309 -1.14 -16.43 22.13
CA GLU A 309 -0.93 -17.54 21.20
C GLU A 309 0.56 -17.92 21.05
#